data_AF-A0AB34VEK4-F1
#
_entry.id   AF-A0AB34VEK4-F1
#
_cell.length_a   1.000
_cell.length_b   1.000
_cell.length_c   1.000
_cell.angle_alpha   90.00
_cell.angle_beta   90.00
_cell.angle_gamma   90.00
#
_symmetry.space_group_name_H-M   'P 1'
#
loop_
_entity.id
_entity.type
_entity.pdbx_description
1 polymer ?
#
loop_
_entity_poly.entity_id
_entity_poly.type
_entity_poly.pdbx_seq_one_letter_code
_entity_poly.pdbx_strand_id
1 'polypeptide(L)'
;MTFTDNTRRYIYFTENEIAVSWFFMTGMNLRQIAEWTGLKEKSVNNYKKRVMRKVGVKNNNELKMWFLQNRLVYNNRCAELSILRRSTLNKLSN
;
A
#
# COMPACT_ATOMS: atom_id res chain seq x y z
N MET A 1 1.55 -4.59 9.75
CA MET A 1 1.73 -5.93 9.13
C MET A 1 3.15 -6.04 8.61
N THR A 2 3.81 -7.16 8.88
CA THR A 2 5.23 -7.38 8.55
C THR A 2 5.34 -8.22 7.28
N PHE A 3 6.24 -7.83 6.39
CA PHE A 3 6.54 -8.51 5.12
C PHE A 3 8.02 -8.84 5.09
N THR A 4 8.37 -10.00 4.54
CA THR A 4 9.77 -10.37 4.31
C THR A 4 10.08 -10.15 2.85
N ASP A 5 10.94 -9.18 2.52
CA ASP A 5 11.31 -8.98 1.12
C ASP A 5 12.20 -10.12 0.59
N ASN A 6 12.46 -10.11 -0.72
CA ASN A 6 13.33 -11.08 -1.41
C ASN A 6 14.77 -11.07 -0.90
N THR A 7 15.20 -10.02 -0.19
CA THR A 7 16.49 -9.93 0.50
C THR A 7 16.43 -10.41 1.96
N ARG A 8 15.32 -11.05 2.37
CA ARG A 8 15.03 -11.53 3.73
C ARG A 8 14.98 -10.42 4.79
N ARG A 9 14.73 -9.17 4.39
CA ARG A 9 14.51 -8.07 5.32
C ARG A 9 13.06 -8.05 5.79
N TYR A 10 12.86 -7.87 7.09
CA TYR A 10 11.53 -7.65 7.65
C TYR A 10 11.15 -6.17 7.52
N ILE A 11 10.09 -5.91 6.77
CA ILE A 11 9.56 -4.57 6.52
C ILE A 11 8.16 -4.47 7.11
N TYR A 12 7.96 -3.50 8.00
CA TYR A 12 6.67 -3.24 8.59
C TYR A 12 5.89 -2.18 7.81
N PHE A 13 4.69 -2.53 7.35
CA PHE A 13 3.73 -1.58 6.78
C PHE A 13 2.49 -1.42 7.66
N THR A 14 2.02 -0.18 7.77
CA THR A 14 0.70 0.14 8.30
C THR A 14 -0.38 -0.25 7.29
N GLU A 15 -1.63 -0.37 7.74
CA GLU A 15 -2.74 -0.64 6.83
C GLU A 15 -2.88 0.44 5.76
N ASN A 16 -2.61 1.72 6.08
CA ASN A 16 -2.69 2.82 5.12
C ASN A 16 -1.62 2.69 4.03
N GLU A 17 -0.41 2.31 4.41
CA GLU A 17 0.68 2.03 3.46
C GLU A 17 0.33 0.85 2.54
N ILE A 18 -0.25 -0.23 3.10
CA ILE A 18 -0.66 -1.40 2.31
C ILE A 18 -1.74 -1.03 1.29
N ALA A 19 -2.81 -0.38 1.74
CA ALA A 19 -3.91 0.00 0.86
C ALA A 19 -3.46 0.96 -0.25
N VAL A 20 -2.68 1.99 0.09
CA VAL A 20 -2.17 2.95 -0.89
C VAL A 20 -1.25 2.27 -1.90
N SER A 21 -0.37 1.39 -1.45
CA SER A 21 0.50 0.61 -2.33
C SER A 21 -0.28 -0.32 -3.26
N TRP A 22 -1.30 -0.99 -2.75
CA TRP A 22 -2.15 -1.88 -3.53
C TRP A 22 -2.85 -1.14 -4.68
N PHE A 23 -3.56 -0.06 -4.38
CA PHE A 23 -4.23 0.74 -5.42
C PHE A 23 -3.24 1.43 -6.36
N PHE A 24 -2.07 1.83 -5.87
CA PHE A 24 -1.02 2.35 -6.75
C PHE A 24 -0.55 1.30 -7.76
N MET A 25 -0.46 0.02 -7.36
CA MET A 25 -0.06 -1.07 -8.25
C MET A 25 -1.12 -1.42 -9.30
N THR A 26 -2.39 -1.08 -9.09
CA THR A 26 -3.44 -1.23 -10.12
C THR A 26 -3.41 -0.11 -11.18
N GLY A 27 -2.52 0.88 -11.03
CA GLY A 27 -2.38 1.99 -11.97
C GLY A 27 -3.22 3.22 -11.62
N MET A 28 -3.90 3.23 -10.47
CA MET A 28 -4.67 4.40 -10.02
C MET A 28 -3.76 5.60 -9.71
N ASN A 29 -4.24 6.80 -10.02
CA ASN A 29 -3.59 8.05 -9.65
C ASN A 29 -3.88 8.42 -8.18
N LEU A 30 -3.15 9.40 -7.63
CA LEU A 30 -3.26 9.75 -6.20
C LEU A 30 -4.66 10.20 -5.79
N ARG A 31 -5.38 10.90 -6.67
CA ARG A 31 -6.75 11.35 -6.44
C ARG A 31 -7.72 10.17 -6.38
N GLN A 32 -7.64 9.24 -7.34
CA GLN A 32 -8.46 8.02 -7.31
C GLN A 32 -8.20 7.21 -6.05
N ILE A 33 -6.94 7.05 -5.66
CA ILE A 33 -6.59 6.34 -4.42
C ILE A 33 -7.17 7.07 -3.20
N ALA A 34 -7.12 8.40 -3.16
CA ALA A 34 -7.68 9.20 -2.09
C ALA A 34 -9.19 8.96 -1.94
N GLU A 35 -9.92 9.00 -3.06
CA GLU A 35 -11.36 8.71 -3.12
C GLU A 35 -11.67 7.29 -2.62
N TRP A 36 -10.93 6.27 -3.11
CA TRP A 36 -11.14 4.88 -2.70
C TRP A 36 -10.79 4.58 -1.24
N THR A 37 -9.79 5.28 -0.69
CA THR A 37 -9.30 5.04 0.67
C THR A 37 -9.94 5.94 1.72
N GLY A 38 -10.72 6.95 1.32
CA GLY A 38 -11.21 8.00 2.22
C GLY A 38 -10.11 8.90 2.80
N LEU A 39 -8.91 8.89 2.19
CA LEU A 39 -7.77 9.68 2.64
C LEU A 39 -7.66 10.99 1.86
N LYS A 40 -7.01 12.00 2.43
CA LYS A 40 -6.59 13.19 1.67
C LYS A 40 -5.50 12.80 0.66
N GLU A 41 -5.51 13.38 -0.53
CA GLU A 41 -4.50 13.12 -1.57
C GLU A 41 -3.06 13.37 -1.08
N LYS A 42 -2.85 14.43 -0.29
CA LYS A 42 -1.57 14.70 0.38
C LYS A 42 -1.13 13.55 1.28
N SER A 43 -2.07 12.93 2.00
CA SER A 43 -1.80 11.77 2.86
C SER A 43 -1.44 10.55 2.03
N VAL A 44 -2.15 10.29 0.92
CA VAL A 44 -1.81 9.21 -0.03
C VAL A 44 -0.38 9.37 -0.54
N ASN A 45 0.00 10.57 -0.98
CA ASN A 45 1.36 10.84 -1.44
C ASN A 45 2.39 10.59 -0.33
N ASN A 46 2.10 11.02 0.91
CA ASN A 46 2.96 10.81 2.06
C ASN A 46 3.14 9.33 2.38
N TYR A 47 2.07 8.54 2.36
CA TYR A 47 2.14 7.08 2.57
C TYR A 47 2.95 6.41 1.47
N LYS A 48 2.73 6.75 0.19
CA LYS A 48 3.55 6.24 -0.91
C LYS A 48 5.03 6.54 -0.71
N LYS A 49 5.39 7.78 -0.36
CA LYS A 49 6.78 8.17 -0.05
C LYS A 49 7.36 7.43 1.17
N ARG A 50 6.54 7.09 2.16
CA ARG A 50 6.97 6.28 3.31
C ARG A 50 7.26 4.84 2.89
N VAL A 51 6.39 4.24 2.08
CA VAL A 51 6.62 2.91 1.50
C VAL A 51 7.92 2.89 0.72
N MET A 52 8.14 3.86 -0.17
CA MET A 52 9.37 3.97 -0.97
C MET A 52 10.63 3.97 -0.09
N ARG A 53 10.62 4.78 0.99
CA ARG A 53 11.72 4.82 1.96
C ARG A 53 11.92 3.49 2.68
N LYS A 54 10.85 2.80 3.06
CA LYS A 54 10.92 1.50 3.76
C LYS A 54 11.51 0.40 2.89
N VAL A 55 11.20 0.39 1.59
CA VAL A 55 11.73 -0.61 0.66
C VAL A 55 13.06 -0.22 0.03
N GLY A 56 13.46 1.05 0.15
CA GLY A 56 14.75 1.58 -0.34
C GLY A 56 14.74 2.01 -1.81
N VAL A 57 13.58 2.40 -2.36
CA VAL A 57 13.44 2.84 -3.77
C VAL A 57 13.25 4.35 -3.88
N LYS A 58 13.67 4.94 -5.00
CA LYS A 58 13.74 6.39 -5.20
C LYS A 58 12.61 6.95 -6.06
N ASN A 59 11.99 6.13 -6.90
CA ASN A 59 10.93 6.58 -7.80
C ASN A 59 9.79 5.55 -7.95
N ASN A 60 8.74 5.96 -8.65
CA ASN A 60 7.54 5.15 -8.88
C ASN A 60 7.83 3.86 -9.66
N ASN A 61 8.78 3.90 -10.61
CA ASN A 61 9.10 2.75 -11.45
C ASN A 61 9.84 1.69 -10.64
N GLU A 62 10.85 2.10 -9.86
CA GLU A 62 11.53 1.21 -8.92
C GLU A 62 10.56 0.63 -7.88
N LEU A 63 9.59 1.42 -7.40
CA LEU A 63 8.56 0.93 -6.49
C LEU A 63 7.70 -0.18 -7.15
N LYS A 64 7.25 0.03 -8.40
CA LYS A 64 6.50 -0.98 -9.15
C LYS A 64 7.33 -2.25 -9.36
N MET A 65 8.58 -2.11 -9.76
CA MET A 65 9.50 -3.25 -9.96
C MET A 65 9.72 -4.03 -8.67
N TRP A 66 9.91 -3.34 -7.53
CA TRP A 66 10.05 -3.97 -6.24
C TRP A 66 8.80 -4.80 -5.88
N PHE A 67 7.60 -4.28 -6.11
CA PHE A 67 6.36 -5.04 -5.87
C PHE A 67 6.24 -6.26 -6.77
N LEU A 68 6.61 -6.16 -8.06
CA LEU A 68 6.59 -7.30 -8.98
C LEU A 68 7.55 -8.41 -8.53
N GLN A 69 8.75 -8.04 -8.10
CA GLN A 69 9.76 -8.99 -7.58
C GLN A 69 9.34 -9.64 -6.25
N ASN A 70 8.51 -8.96 -5.45
CA ASN A 70 8.07 -9.41 -4.13
C ASN A 70 6.62 -9.89 -4.11
N ARG A 71 5.98 -10.09 -5.27
CA ARG A 71 4.53 -10.36 -5.40
C ARG A 71 4.06 -11.61 -4.66
N LEU A 72 4.91 -12.63 -4.56
CA LEU A 72 4.60 -13.86 -3.81
C LEU A 72 4.53 -13.63 -2.29
N VAL A 73 5.28 -12.65 -1.79
CA VAL A 73 5.27 -12.24 -0.37
C VAL A 73 4.17 -11.22 -0.11
N TYR A 74 3.86 -10.38 -1.11
CA TYR A 74 2.71 -9.48 -1.10
C TYR A 74 1.41 -10.24 -1.39
N ASN A 75 1.11 -11.23 -0.56
CA ASN A 75 -0.02 -12.12 -0.74
C ASN A 75 -1.33 -11.30 -0.72
N ASN A 76 -2.19 -11.46 -1.73
CA ASN A 76 -3.42 -10.69 -1.94
C ASN A 76 -4.28 -10.61 -0.67
N ARG A 77 -4.27 -11.66 0.15
CA ARG A 77 -5.03 -11.78 1.40
C ARG A 77 -4.74 -10.64 2.39
N CYS A 78 -3.49 -10.16 2.45
CA CYS A 78 -3.08 -9.09 3.35
C CYS A 78 -3.63 -7.72 2.92
N ALA A 79 -3.59 -7.45 1.62
CA ALA A 79 -4.18 -6.25 1.04
C ALA A 79 -5.71 -6.29 1.13
N GLU A 80 -6.30 -7.43 0.77
CA GLU A 80 -7.74 -7.70 0.87
C GLU A 80 -8.26 -7.50 2.30
N LEU A 81 -7.61 -8.09 3.32
CA LEU A 81 -7.99 -7.89 4.72
C LEU A 81 -7.91 -6.40 5.13
N SER A 82 -6.86 -5.69 4.70
CA SER A 82 -6.70 -4.26 5.02
C SER A 82 -7.78 -3.40 4.36
N ILE A 83 -8.19 -3.75 3.15
CA ILE A 83 -9.24 -3.05 2.40
C ILE A 83 -10.63 -3.38 2.98
N LEU A 84 -10.91 -4.66 3.21
CA LEU A 84 -12.19 -5.13 3.76
C LEU A 84 -12.43 -4.57 5.16
N ARG A 85 -11.42 -4.58 6.05
CA ARG A 85 -11.53 -4.00 7.40
C ARG A 85 -11.92 -2.52 7.39
N ARG A 86 -11.46 -1.74 6.40
CA ARG A 86 -11.89 -0.35 6.25
C ARG A 86 -13.33 -0.21 5.78
N SER A 87 -13.77 -1.06 4.86
CA SER A 87 -15.16 -1.03 4.38
C SER A 87 -16.15 -1.33 5.50
N THR A 88 -15.79 -2.21 6.45
CA THR A 88 -16.61 -2.52 7.62
C THR A 88 -16.63 -1.39 8.65
N LEU A 89 -15.51 -0.69 8.87
CA LEU A 89 -15.46 0.45 9.78
C LEU A 89 -16.27 1.65 9.27
N ASN A 90 -16.21 1.94 7.97
CA ASN A 90 -17.00 3.01 7.35
C ASN A 90 -18.51 2.74 7.37
N LYS A 91 -18.94 1.47 7.50
CA LYS A 91 -20.36 1.10 7.61
C LYS A 91 -20.93 1.25 9.03
N LEU A 92 -20.09 1.31 10.05
CA LEU A 92 -20.51 1.44 11.45
C LEU A 92 -20.53 2.90 11.93
N SER A 93 -20.07 3.84 11.10
CA SER A 93 -20.04 5.28 11.39
C SER A 93 -21.10 6.09 10.62
N ASN A 94 -22.09 5.42 10.03
CA ASN A 94 -23.31 5.99 9.44
C ASN A 94 -24.53 5.34 10.12
#